data_AF-V4UHL3-F1
#
_entry.id   AF-V4UHL3-F1
#
_cell.length_a   1.000
_cell.length_b   1.000
_cell.length_c   1.000
_cell.angle_alpha   90.00
_cell.angle_beta   90.00
_cell.angle_gamma   90.00
#
_symmetry.space_group_name_H-M   'P 1'
#
loop_
_entity.id
_entity.type
_entity.pdbx_description
1 polymer ?
#
loop_
_entity_poly.entity_id
_entity_poly.type
_entity_poly.pdbx_seq_one_letter_code
_entity_poly.pdbx_strand_id
1 'polypeptide(L)'
;MLLLQSHSRFLLEALLNRVQNVDKATEVDYHWVEFDDVRYHVQVTMKNPHIVLLSVSLPVPPPETIFIGGLPFGAIEAIKAAYGNVVQILDPPRDGFNLTLKLNLSKLPPNE
;
A
#
# COMPACT_ATOMS: atom_id res chain seq x y z
N MET A 1 -10.11 -0.40 -24.39
CA MET A 1 -9.69 -1.60 -23.63
C MET A 1 -10.91 -2.49 -23.42
N LEU A 2 -10.81 -3.79 -23.68
CA LEU A 2 -11.91 -4.76 -23.45
C LEU A 2 -11.88 -5.39 -22.05
N LEU A 3 -10.73 -5.33 -21.35
CA LEU A 3 -10.55 -5.80 -19.97
C LEU A 3 -10.06 -4.64 -19.09
N LEU A 4 -10.52 -4.59 -17.83
CA LEU A 4 -10.03 -3.66 -16.81
C LEU A 4 -8.60 -4.05 -16.40
N GLN A 5 -7.74 -3.06 -16.13
CA GLN A 5 -6.43 -3.32 -15.53
C GLN A 5 -6.63 -3.77 -14.08
N SER A 6 -5.91 -4.81 -13.66
CA SER A 6 -6.01 -5.35 -12.29
C SER A 6 -5.29 -4.49 -11.25
N HIS A 7 -4.26 -3.74 -11.63
CA HIS A 7 -3.51 -2.88 -10.73
C HIS A 7 -4.00 -1.43 -10.80
N SER A 8 -3.89 -0.70 -9.68
CA SER A 8 -4.09 0.75 -9.69
C SER A 8 -2.94 1.42 -10.45
N ARG A 9 -3.27 2.11 -11.54
CA ARG A 9 -2.29 2.87 -12.33
C ARG A 9 -1.73 4.04 -11.52
N PHE A 10 -2.59 4.72 -10.77
CA PHE A 10 -2.19 5.85 -9.96
C PHE A 10 -1.24 5.43 -8.83
N LEU A 11 -1.52 4.33 -8.13
CA LEU A 11 -0.62 3.80 -7.11
C LEU A 11 0.77 3.51 -7.69
N LEU A 12 0.81 2.84 -8.84
CA LEU A 12 2.06 2.49 -9.52
C LEU A 12 2.85 3.74 -9.89
N GLU A 13 2.21 4.71 -10.55
CA GLU A 13 2.87 5.97 -10.94
C GLU A 13 3.36 6.77 -9.72
N ALA A 14 2.58 6.83 -8.64
CA ALA A 14 2.97 7.50 -7.41
C ALA A 14 4.21 6.85 -6.77
N LEU A 15 4.25 5.51 -6.72
CA LEU A 15 5.39 4.78 -6.17
C LEU A 15 6.63 4.87 -7.08
N LEU A 16 6.48 4.73 -8.40
CA LEU A 16 7.58 4.86 -9.35
C LEU A 16 8.18 6.27 -9.33
N ASN A 17 7.32 7.29 -9.34
CA ASN A 17 7.77 8.68 -9.22
C ASN A 17 8.54 8.87 -7.92
N ARG A 18 8.08 8.25 -6.83
CA ARG A 18 8.77 8.32 -5.55
C ARG A 18 10.15 7.67 -5.58
N VAL A 19 10.27 6.47 -6.14
CA VAL A 19 11.55 5.76 -6.26
C VAL A 19 12.56 6.57 -7.07
N GLN A 20 12.12 7.12 -8.20
CA GLN A 20 12.97 7.93 -9.09
C GLN A 20 13.41 9.28 -8.48
N ASN A 21 12.65 9.82 -7.53
CA ASN A 21 12.87 11.15 -6.96
C ASN A 21 13.12 11.09 -5.44
N VAL A 22 13.61 9.97 -4.91
CA VAL A 22 13.77 9.77 -3.46
C VAL A 22 14.66 10.84 -2.82
N ASP A 23 15.69 11.31 -3.55
CA ASP A 23 16.63 12.34 -3.10
C ASP A 23 16.05 13.76 -3.11
N LYS A 24 14.95 13.99 -3.84
CA LYS A 24 14.30 15.31 -3.92
C LYS A 24 13.41 15.62 -2.71
N ALA A 25 13.47 14.81 -1.66
CA ALA A 25 12.88 15.00 -0.33
C ALA A 25 11.53 15.75 -0.35
N THR A 26 10.59 15.30 -1.19
CA THR A 26 9.27 15.92 -1.30
C THR A 26 8.28 15.21 -0.38
N GLU A 27 7.48 15.95 0.36
CA GLU A 27 6.36 15.36 1.13
C GLU A 27 5.23 14.97 0.20
N VAL A 28 4.62 13.83 0.47
CA VAL A 28 3.52 13.29 -0.31
C VAL A 28 2.42 12.89 0.65
N ASP A 29 1.19 13.29 0.33
CA ASP A 29 -0.02 12.89 1.05
C ASP A 29 -1.17 12.72 0.05
N TYR A 30 -1.32 11.51 -0.48
CA TYR A 30 -2.32 11.18 -1.50
C TYR A 30 -3.46 10.37 -0.92
N HIS A 31 -4.69 10.78 -1.21
CA HIS A 31 -5.90 10.04 -0.89
C HIS A 31 -6.72 9.84 -2.16
N TRP A 32 -7.13 8.61 -2.42
CA TRP A 32 -8.02 8.32 -3.53
C TRP A 32 -8.83 7.05 -3.28
N VAL A 33 -9.85 6.87 -4.13
CA VAL A 33 -10.76 5.72 -4.10
C VAL A 33 -10.69 5.04 -5.46
N GLU A 34 -10.64 3.72 -5.45
CA GLU A 34 -10.66 2.85 -6.63
C GLU A 34 -11.97 2.06 -6.71
N PHE A 35 -12.07 1.17 -7.71
CA PHE A 35 -13.18 0.24 -7.85
C PHE A 35 -13.52 -0.49 -6.54
N ASP A 36 -14.82 -0.76 -6.36
CA ASP A 36 -15.39 -1.39 -5.16
C ASP A 36 -15.13 -0.64 -3.85
N ASP A 37 -15.01 0.69 -3.91
CA ASP A 37 -14.79 1.57 -2.74
C ASP A 37 -13.51 1.25 -1.95
N VAL A 38 -12.49 0.69 -2.62
CA VAL A 38 -11.17 0.51 -2.01
C VAL A 38 -10.51 1.89 -1.88
N ARG A 39 -10.15 2.25 -0.65
CA ARG A 39 -9.58 3.58 -0.36
C ARG A 39 -8.11 3.46 -0.05
N TYR A 40 -7.30 4.26 -0.72
CA TYR A 40 -5.87 4.30 -0.54
C TYR A 40 -5.46 5.61 0.12
N HIS A 41 -4.48 5.50 1.01
CA HIS A 41 -3.76 6.63 1.56
C HIS A 41 -2.25 6.37 1.46
N VAL A 42 -1.55 7.20 0.71
CA VAL A 42 -0.07 7.15 0.61
C VAL A 42 0.52 8.39 1.24
N GLN A 43 1.39 8.18 2.22
CA GLN A 43 2.08 9.25 2.91
C GLN A 43 3.59 9.05 2.90
N VAL A 44 4.33 10.12 2.59
CA VAL A 44 5.78 10.19 2.75
C VAL A 44 6.18 11.51 3.38
N THR A 45 7.10 11.46 4.33
CA THR A 45 7.57 12.64 5.07
C THR A 45 9.00 12.99 4.69
N MET A 46 9.38 14.26 4.85
CA MET A 46 10.76 14.69 4.65
C MET A 46 11.74 14.08 5.65
N LYS A 47 11.26 13.68 6.84
CA LYS A 47 12.09 13.07 7.88
C LYS A 47 12.71 11.74 7.45
N ASN A 48 11.97 10.95 6.68
CA ASN A 48 12.41 9.64 6.20
C ASN A 48 11.93 9.43 4.76
N PRO A 49 12.64 9.97 3.76
CA PRO A 49 12.19 9.95 2.38
C PRO A 49 12.20 8.56 1.73
N HIS A 50 12.94 7.60 2.30
CA HIS A 50 12.96 6.21 1.85
C HIS A 50 11.81 5.36 2.40
N ILE A 51 10.98 5.92 3.30
CA ILE A 51 9.88 5.21 3.91
C ILE A 51 8.57 5.74 3.35
N VAL A 52 7.79 4.85 2.74
CA VAL A 52 6.43 5.14 2.28
C VAL A 52 5.44 4.42 3.19
N LEU A 53 4.46 5.15 3.71
CA LEU A 53 3.30 4.57 4.40
C LEU A 53 2.16 4.43 3.39
N LEU A 54 1.71 3.20 3.17
CA LEU A 54 0.57 2.86 2.33
C LEU A 54 -0.52 2.27 3.23
N SER A 55 -1.62 2.98 3.41
CA SER A 55 -2.80 2.47 4.13
C SER A 55 -3.93 2.19 3.15
N VAL A 56 -4.63 1.08 3.38
CA VAL A 56 -5.71 0.59 2.53
C VAL A 56 -6.93 0.29 3.38
N SER A 57 -8.06 0.86 2.99
CA SER A 57 -9.39 0.49 3.49
C SER A 57 -10.07 -0.38 2.45
N LEU A 58 -10.58 -1.52 2.90
CA LEU A 58 -11.34 -2.45 2.09
C LEU A 58 -12.84 -2.23 2.35
N PRO A 59 -13.70 -2.47 1.34
CA PRO A 59 -15.14 -2.48 1.54
C PRO A 59 -15.56 -3.58 2.51
N VAL A 60 -16.79 -3.48 3.01
CA VAL A 60 -17.40 -4.56 3.81
C VAL A 60 -17.49 -5.82 2.96
N PRO A 61 -16.89 -6.95 3.39
CA PRO A 61 -16.90 -8.16 2.60
C PRO A 61 -18.29 -8.83 2.62
N PRO A 62 -18.60 -9.71 1.66
CA PRO A 62 -19.77 -10.58 1.72
C PRO A 62 -19.80 -11.42 3.01
N PRO A 63 -20.99 -11.76 3.56
CA PRO A 63 -21.13 -12.49 4.83
C PRO A 63 -20.38 -13.82 4.90
N GLU A 64 -20.22 -14.50 3.77
CA GLU A 64 -19.51 -15.77 3.65
C GLU A 64 -17.98 -15.65 3.72
N THR A 65 -17.44 -14.43 3.65
CA THR A 65 -15.99 -14.20 3.65
C THR A 65 -15.44 -14.24 5.07
N ILE A 66 -14.44 -15.10 5.31
CA ILE A 66 -13.70 -15.11 6.57
C ILE A 66 -12.78 -13.88 6.61
N PHE A 67 -13.23 -12.84 7.31
CA PHE A 67 -12.45 -11.63 7.60
C PHE A 67 -11.97 -11.63 9.06
N ILE A 68 -10.65 -11.57 9.26
CA ILE A 68 -10.02 -11.53 10.58
C ILE A 68 -9.22 -10.23 10.67
N GLY A 69 -9.50 -9.40 11.68
CA GLY A 69 -8.80 -8.12 11.84
C GLY A 69 -9.00 -7.14 10.68
N GLY A 70 -10.11 -7.25 9.96
CA GLY A 70 -10.41 -6.38 8.81
C GLY A 70 -9.77 -6.82 7.49
N LEU A 71 -9.17 -8.01 7.43
CA LEU A 71 -8.55 -8.55 6.21
C LEU A 71 -9.04 -9.97 5.89
N PRO A 72 -9.04 -10.38 4.61
CA PRO A 72 -9.33 -11.76 4.23
C PRO A 72 -8.35 -12.74 4.88
N PHE A 73 -8.83 -13.96 5.19
CA PHE A 73 -7.99 -15.04 5.69
C PHE A 73 -6.76 -15.28 4.79
N GLY A 74 -5.57 -15.36 5.39
CA GLY A 74 -4.31 -15.60 4.69
C GLY A 74 -3.66 -14.34 4.06
N ALA A 75 -4.30 -13.17 4.14
CA ALA A 75 -3.79 -11.95 3.51
C ALA A 75 -2.43 -11.51 4.09
N ILE A 76 -2.25 -11.60 5.41
CA ILE A 76 -1.01 -11.23 6.09
C ILE A 76 0.13 -12.14 5.67
N GLU A 77 -0.11 -13.45 5.60
CA GLU A 77 0.86 -14.46 5.19
C GLU A 77 1.25 -14.26 3.72
N ALA A 78 0.29 -13.98 2.85
CA ALA A 78 0.54 -13.69 1.45
C ALA A 78 1.41 -12.43 1.26
N ILE A 79 1.12 -11.35 2.00
CA ILE A 79 1.94 -10.11 1.94
C ILE A 79 3.35 -10.39 2.44
N LYS A 80 3.51 -11.09 3.56
CA LYS A 80 4.83 -11.44 4.11
C LYS A 80 5.64 -12.31 3.14
N ALA A 81 5.00 -13.29 2.51
CA ALA A 81 5.64 -14.18 1.54
C ALA A 81 6.07 -13.43 0.27
N ALA A 82 5.25 -12.50 -0.24
CA ALA A 82 5.53 -11.77 -1.46
C ALA A 82 6.52 -10.60 -1.25
N TYR A 83 6.38 -9.85 -0.16
CA TYR A 83 7.02 -8.54 0.01
C TYR A 83 7.79 -8.36 1.32
N GLY A 84 7.93 -9.39 2.16
CA GLY A 84 8.49 -9.28 3.51
C GLY A 84 9.90 -8.67 3.62
N ASN A 85 10.67 -8.66 2.53
CA ASN A 85 11.98 -8.02 2.48
C ASN A 85 11.90 -6.49 2.45
N VAL A 86 10.87 -5.94 1.82
CA VAL A 86 10.71 -4.50 1.54
C VAL A 86 9.56 -3.87 2.32
N VAL A 87 8.59 -4.67 2.77
CA VAL A 87 7.38 -4.23 3.47
C VAL A 87 7.40 -4.70 4.91
N GLN A 88 7.08 -3.78 5.81
CA GLN A 88 6.67 -4.08 7.18
C GLN A 88 5.17 -3.78 7.33
N ILE A 89 4.40 -4.75 7.83
CA ILE A 89 3.00 -4.53 8.19
C ILE A 89 2.95 -3.84 9.56
N LEU A 90 2.18 -2.75 9.67
CA LEU A 90 1.93 -2.09 10.95
C LEU A 90 0.67 -2.70 11.60
N ASP A 91 0.81 -3.09 12.86
CA ASP A 91 -0.23 -3.66 13.69
C ASP A 91 -0.23 -2.96 15.07
N PRO A 92 -1.29 -2.24 15.46
CA PRO A 92 -2.54 -2.06 14.71
C PRO A 92 -2.35 -1.20 13.44
N PRO A 93 -3.23 -1.35 12.43
CA PRO A 93 -3.26 -0.45 11.27
C PRO A 93 -3.64 0.97 11.71
N ARG A 94 -3.42 1.95 10.84
CA ARG A 94 -3.83 3.34 11.08
C ARG A 94 -5.35 3.42 11.19
N ASP A 95 -5.84 4.30 12.07
CA ASP A 95 -7.27 4.54 12.26
C ASP A 95 -8.00 4.78 10.94
N GLY A 96 -9.11 4.07 10.76
CA GLY A 96 -9.92 4.14 9.54
C GLY A 96 -9.42 3.29 8.37
N PHE A 97 -8.37 2.48 8.56
CA PHE A 97 -7.85 1.56 7.54
C PHE A 97 -7.81 0.12 8.04
N ASN A 98 -7.91 -0.82 7.09
CA ASN A 98 -7.83 -2.25 7.35
C ASN A 98 -6.40 -2.77 7.35
N LEU A 99 -5.52 -2.11 6.59
CA LEU A 99 -4.11 -2.45 6.44
C LEU A 99 -3.27 -1.19 6.38
N THR A 100 -2.15 -1.17 7.09
CA THR A 100 -1.09 -0.18 6.86
C THR A 100 0.24 -0.87 6.65
N LEU A 101 0.88 -0.56 5.53
CA LEU A 101 2.18 -1.05 5.12
C LEU A 101 3.20 0.07 5.20
N LYS A 102 4.36 -0.24 5.76
CA LYS A 102 5.55 0.59 5.72
C LYS A 102 6.53 0.00 4.71
N LEU A 103 6.60 0.60 3.53
CA LEU A 103 7.51 0.22 2.46
C LEU A 103 8.85 0.90 2.70
N ASN A 104 9.94 0.15 2.59
CA ASN A 104 11.30 0.66 2.67
C ASN A 104 11.97 0.60 1.30
N LEU A 105 12.02 1.76 0.63
CA LEU A 105 12.57 1.89 -0.72
C LEU A 105 14.08 1.62 -0.77
N SER A 106 14.80 1.77 0.35
CA SER A 106 16.24 1.43 0.40
C SER A 106 16.52 -0.07 0.31
N LYS A 107 15.49 -0.91 0.47
CA LYS A 107 15.59 -2.36 0.35
C LYS A 107 15.10 -2.89 -1.01
N LEU A 108 14.67 -2.00 -1.92
CA LEU A 108 14.27 -2.41 -3.26
C LEU A 108 15.49 -2.97 -4.01
N PRO A 109 15.33 -4.07 -4.76
CA PRO A 109 16.36 -4.57 -5.64
C PRO A 109 16.63 -3.55 -6.77
N PRO A 110 17.85 -3.49 -7.31
CA PRO A 110 18.24 -2.46 -8.29
C PRO A 110 17.46 -2.45 -9.62
N ASN A 111 16.63 -3.47 -9.88
CA ASN A 111 15.91 -3.68 -11.15
C ASN A 111 14.38 -3.73 -10.99
N GLU A 112 13.82 -3.33 -9.83
CA GLU A 112 12.37 -3.19 -9.63
C GLU A 112 11.83 -1.82 -10.07
#